data_AF-A0A3N5WBS7-F1
#
_entry.id   AF-A0A3N5WBS7-F1
#
_cell.length_a   1.000
_cell.length_b   1.000
_cell.length_c   1.000
_cell.angle_alpha   90.00
_cell.angle_beta   90.00
_cell.angle_gamma   90.00
#
_symmetry.space_group_name_H-M   'P 1'
#
loop_
_entity.id
_entity.type
_entity.pdbx_description
1 polymer ?
#
loop_
_entity_poly.entity_id
_entity_poly.type
_entity_poly.pdbx_seq_one_letter_code
_entity_poly.pdbx_strand_id
1 'polypeptide(L)'
;EVQLKYRGIMGVAIPLIDARGAPPDIPYSLSDTNVALDETYVAFREALARIPDLSRLTATVWRLAGELRKTQRRVNALQHVFIPDYEETILFIEGSLEERDREDTFRLKLLKKQAENEED
;
A
#
# COMPACT_ATOMS: atom_id res chain seq x y z
N GLU A 1 20.19 7.56 -25.77
CA GLU A 1 20.46 7.41 -24.32
C GLU A 1 19.15 7.41 -23.55
N VAL A 2 18.98 6.49 -22.60
CA VAL A 2 17.76 6.41 -21.77
C VAL A 2 18.15 6.75 -20.34
N GLN A 3 17.61 7.84 -19.81
CA GLN A 3 17.84 8.27 -18.43
C GLN A 3 16.63 7.93 -17.56
N LEU A 4 16.92 7.26 -16.44
CA LEU A 4 15.92 6.91 -15.43
C LEU A 4 15.98 7.91 -14.27
N LYS A 5 14.86 8.56 -14.00
CA LYS A 5 14.65 9.39 -12.81
C LYS A 5 13.55 8.76 -11.97
N TYR A 6 13.50 9.06 -10.67
CA TYR A 6 12.42 8.57 -9.81
C TYR A 6 11.70 9.74 -9.16
N ARG A 7 10.38 9.66 -9.09
CA ARG A 7 9.53 10.61 -8.36
C ARG A 7 8.65 9.85 -7.37
N GLY A 8 8.64 10.28 -6.11
CA GLY A 8 7.74 9.70 -5.11
C GLY A 8 6.31 10.25 -5.25
N ILE A 9 5.32 9.37 -5.34
CA ILE A 9 3.89 9.71 -5.21
C ILE A 9 3.26 8.66 -4.28
N MET A 10 2.55 9.10 -3.23
CA MET A 10 1.93 8.22 -2.22
C MET A 10 2.91 7.22 -1.56
N GLY A 11 4.16 7.63 -1.34
CA GLY A 11 5.20 6.75 -0.80
C GLY A 11 5.74 5.70 -1.79
N VAL A 12 5.23 5.70 -3.03
CA VAL A 12 5.69 4.81 -4.11
C VAL A 12 6.64 5.58 -5.02
N ALA A 13 7.87 5.08 -5.18
CA ALA A 13 8.79 5.63 -6.18
C ALA A 13 8.31 5.26 -7.58
N ILE A 14 8.01 6.23 -8.43
CA ILE A 14 7.58 6.02 -9.80
C ILE A 14 8.76 6.32 -10.74
N PRO A 15 9.10 5.41 -11.67
CA PRO A 15 10.13 5.67 -12.66
C PRO A 15 9.63 6.69 -13.70
N LEU A 16 10.43 7.72 -13.92
CA LEU A 16 10.32 8.66 -15.03
C LEU A 16 11.40 8.27 -16.04
N ILE A 17 10.98 7.99 -17.27
CA ILE A 17 11.86 7.58 -18.36
C ILE A 17 12.02 8.80 -19.27
N ASP A 18 13.24 9.35 -19.33
CA ASP A 18 13.63 10.39 -20.29
C ASP A 18 14.44 9.68 -21.39
N ALA A 19 13.78 9.33 -22.49
CA ALA A 19 14.42 8.68 -23.63
C ALA A 19 14.84 9.76 -24.64
N ARG A 20 16.15 10.00 -24.74
CA ARG A 20 16.72 10.95 -25.70
C ARG A 20 17.50 10.19 -26.76
N GLY A 21 17.02 10.23 -27.98
CA GLY A 21 17.70 9.67 -29.13
C GLY A 21 16.93 10.01 -30.39
N ALA A 22 17.57 10.73 -31.32
CA ALA A 22 17.07 10.76 -32.68
C ALA A 22 17.16 9.31 -33.22
N PRO A 23 16.11 8.81 -33.90
CA PRO A 23 16.24 7.56 -34.63
C PRO A 23 17.46 7.64 -35.56
N PRO A 24 18.26 6.57 -35.67
CA PRO A 24 19.39 6.57 -36.60
C PRO A 24 18.90 6.88 -38.00
N ASP A 25 19.65 7.66 -38.77
CA ASP A 25 19.37 7.86 -40.19
C ASP A 25 19.28 6.50 -40.90
N ILE A 26 18.57 6.48 -42.02
CA ILE A 26 18.22 5.28 -42.79
C ILE A 26 19.41 4.31 -42.83
N PRO A 27 19.34 3.15 -42.13
CA PRO A 27 20.51 2.29 -41.94
C PRO A 27 20.79 1.38 -43.15
N TYR A 28 19.97 1.47 -44.20
CA TYR A 28 20.04 0.63 -45.39
C TYR A 28 20.39 1.43 -46.65
N SER A 29 20.99 0.76 -47.63
CA SER A 29 21.35 1.37 -48.93
C SER A 29 20.11 1.54 -49.81
N LEU A 30 20.12 2.59 -50.64
CA LEU A 30 19.10 2.85 -51.65
C LEU A 30 19.03 1.74 -52.73
N SER A 31 20.12 0.97 -52.90
CA SER A 31 20.23 -0.04 -53.95
C SER A 31 19.38 -1.30 -53.71
N ASP A 32 19.14 -1.67 -52.45
CA ASP A 32 18.47 -2.92 -52.06
C ASP A 32 17.13 -2.68 -51.32
N THR A 33 16.52 -1.51 -51.54
CA THR A 33 15.31 -1.05 -50.83
C THR A 33 14.03 -1.30 -51.62
N ASN A 34 12.93 -1.53 -50.89
CA ASN A 34 11.56 -1.60 -51.43
C ASN A 34 10.69 -0.55 -50.72
N VAL A 35 9.71 0.01 -51.42
CA VAL A 35 8.72 0.97 -50.86
C VAL A 35 8.07 0.44 -49.58
N ALA A 36 7.75 -0.86 -49.55
CA ALA A 36 7.18 -1.50 -48.36
C ALA A 36 8.13 -1.48 -47.14
N LEU A 37 9.45 -1.51 -47.37
CA LEU A 37 10.46 -1.45 -46.32
C LEU A 37 10.52 -0.04 -45.71
N ASP A 38 10.42 1.00 -46.55
CA ASP A 38 10.39 2.40 -46.13
C ASP A 38 9.16 2.70 -45.27
N GLU A 39 7.98 2.29 -45.72
CA GLU A 39 6.72 2.43 -44.97
C GLU A 39 6.78 1.72 -43.61
N THR A 40 7.31 0.49 -43.60
CA THR A 40 7.49 -0.29 -42.38
C THR A 40 8.45 0.40 -41.42
N TYR A 41 9.55 0.95 -41.92
CA TYR A 41 10.55 1.67 -41.13
C TYR A 41 9.95 2.93 -40.48
N VAL A 42 9.14 3.71 -41.21
CA VAL A 42 8.42 4.87 -40.65
C VAL A 42 7.47 4.43 -39.53
N ALA A 43 6.67 3.38 -39.76
CA ALA A 43 5.75 2.87 -38.75
C ALA A 43 6.49 2.38 -37.47
N PHE A 44 7.62 1.70 -37.62
CA PHE A 44 8.45 1.28 -36.48
C PHE A 44 9.03 2.47 -35.71
N ARG A 45 9.44 3.55 -36.40
CA ARG A 45 9.92 4.76 -35.73
C ARG A 45 8.84 5.41 -34.87
N GLU A 46 7.62 5.49 -35.38
CA GLU A 46 6.48 6.01 -34.61
C GLU A 46 6.17 5.14 -33.39
N ALA A 47 6.19 3.82 -33.55
CA ALA A 47 6.00 2.89 -32.44
C ALA A 47 7.11 3.04 -31.38
N LEU A 48 8.38 3.06 -31.81
CA LEU A 48 9.55 3.23 -30.93
C LEU A 48 9.48 4.52 -30.11
N ALA A 49 8.99 5.61 -30.69
CA ALA A 49 8.82 6.89 -29.98
C ALA A 49 7.80 6.79 -28.83
N ARG A 50 6.82 5.88 -28.91
CA ARG A 50 5.75 5.72 -27.89
C ARG A 50 6.09 4.71 -26.78
N ILE A 51 7.04 3.80 -27.02
CA ILE A 51 7.44 2.75 -26.06
C ILE A 51 7.90 3.32 -24.70
N PRO A 52 8.70 4.41 -24.63
CA PRO A 52 9.11 4.99 -23.34
C PRO A 52 7.93 5.44 -22.48
N ASP A 53 6.91 6.04 -23.09
CA ASP A 53 5.71 6.46 -22.37
C ASP A 53 4.86 5.28 -21.91
N LEU A 54 4.71 4.27 -22.77
CA LEU A 54 3.98 3.05 -22.42
C LEU A 54 4.65 2.31 -21.26
N SER A 55 5.97 2.13 -21.33
CA SER A 55 6.75 1.44 -20.29
C SER A 55 6.69 2.20 -18.95
N ARG A 56 6.77 3.53 -18.98
CA ARG A 56 6.57 4.38 -17.80
C ARG A 56 5.19 4.16 -17.17
N LEU A 57 4.12 4.24 -17.95
CA LEU A 57 2.75 4.10 -17.46
C LEU A 57 2.51 2.69 -16.91
N THR A 58 2.96 1.67 -17.63
CA THR A 58 2.86 0.27 -17.22
C THR A 58 3.57 0.04 -15.89
N ALA A 59 4.84 0.45 -15.78
CA ALA A 59 5.59 0.30 -14.53
C ALA A 59 4.93 1.05 -13.36
N THR A 60 4.36 2.23 -13.62
CA THR A 60 3.63 3.01 -12.63
C THR A 60 2.41 2.26 -12.10
N VAL A 61 1.56 1.77 -13.01
CA VAL A 61 0.32 1.04 -12.66
C VAL A 61 0.65 -0.21 -11.86
N TRP A 62 1.64 -0.99 -12.28
CA TRP A 62 2.03 -2.23 -11.57
C TRP A 62 2.53 -1.95 -10.15
N ARG A 63 3.34 -0.91 -9.96
CA ARG A 63 3.84 -0.54 -8.63
C ARG A 63 2.73 -0.02 -7.72
N LEU A 64 1.87 0.86 -8.24
CA LEU A 64 0.71 1.36 -7.48
C LEU A 64 -0.24 0.24 -7.10
N ALA A 65 -0.55 -0.68 -8.02
CA ALA A 65 -1.40 -1.84 -7.72
C ALA A 65 -0.80 -2.74 -6.64
N GLY A 66 0.53 -2.91 -6.63
CA GLY A 66 1.24 -3.65 -5.58
C GLY A 66 1.08 -3.02 -4.20
N GLU A 67 1.26 -1.70 -4.10
CA GLU A 67 1.11 -0.97 -2.85
C GLU A 67 -0.36 -0.88 -2.40
N LEU A 68 -1.29 -0.68 -3.33
CA LEU A 68 -2.72 -0.69 -3.05
C LEU A 68 -3.16 -2.03 -2.42
N ARG A 69 -2.70 -3.16 -2.95
CA ARG A 69 -2.97 -4.49 -2.37
C ARG A 69 -2.38 -4.66 -0.97
N LYS A 70 -1.23 -4.06 -0.67
CA LYS A 70 -0.66 -4.08 0.68
C LYS A 70 -1.53 -3.26 1.64
N THR A 71 -1.93 -2.06 1.24
CA THR A 71 -2.82 -1.21 2.03
C THR A 71 -4.16 -1.88 2.28
N GLN A 72 -4.77 -2.49 1.25
CA GLN A 72 -6.04 -3.21 1.40
C GLN A 72 -5.94 -4.36 2.40
N ARG A 73 -4.87 -5.15 2.35
CA ARG A 73 -4.64 -6.24 3.32
C ARG A 73 -4.49 -5.71 4.75
N ARG A 74 -3.82 -4.58 4.94
CA ARG A 74 -3.69 -3.94 6.25
C ARG A 74 -5.02 -3.46 6.79
N VAL A 75 -5.83 -2.79 5.95
CA VAL A 75 -7.18 -2.35 6.33
C VAL A 75 -8.04 -3.54 6.73
N ASN A 76 -8.00 -4.62 5.96
CA ASN A 76 -8.77 -5.82 6.25
C ASN A 76 -8.36 -6.49 7.57
N ALA A 77 -7.04 -6.56 7.84
CA ALA A 77 -6.53 -7.08 9.11
C ALA A 77 -6.95 -6.19 10.29
N LEU A 78 -6.92 -4.87 10.12
CA LEU A 78 -7.40 -3.95 11.17
C LEU A 78 -8.88 -4.17 11.45
N GLN A 79 -9.72 -4.23 10.42
CA GLN A 79 -11.17 -4.33 10.57
C GLN A 79 -11.65 -5.67 11.17
N HIS A 80 -11.01 -6.78 10.79
CA HIS A 80 -11.52 -8.11 11.11
C HIS A 80 -10.69 -8.89 12.12
N VAL A 81 -9.53 -8.37 12.53
CA VAL A 81 -8.67 -9.01 13.53
C VAL A 81 -8.39 -8.03 14.66
N PHE A 82 -7.62 -6.97 14.38
CA PHE A 82 -7.12 -6.12 15.46
C PHE A 82 -8.21 -5.33 16.20
N ILE A 83 -9.17 -4.73 15.48
CA ILE A 83 -10.24 -3.96 16.13
C ILE A 83 -11.10 -4.87 17.04
N PRO A 84 -11.64 -6.00 16.55
CA PRO A 84 -12.37 -6.94 17.40
C PRO A 84 -11.56 -7.43 18.61
N ASP A 85 -10.29 -7.81 18.41
CA ASP A 85 -9.43 -8.31 19.49
C ASP A 85 -9.22 -7.23 20.58
N TYR A 86 -9.06 -5.96 20.17
CA TYR A 86 -8.92 -4.85 21.11
C TYR A 86 -10.23 -4.54 21.83
N GLU A 87 -11.38 -4.63 21.17
CA GLU A 87 -12.70 -4.48 21.81
C GLU A 87 -12.93 -5.57 22.85
N GLU A 88 -12.61 -6.83 22.55
CA GLU A 88 -12.69 -7.93 23.51
C GLU A 88 -11.74 -7.71 24.69
N THR A 89 -10.51 -7.27 24.43
CA THR A 89 -9.53 -6.97 25.47
C THR A 89 -10.02 -5.88 26.42
N ILE A 90 -10.64 -4.81 25.88
CA ILE A 90 -11.22 -3.72 26.67
C ILE A 90 -12.33 -4.27 27.57
N LEU A 91 -13.27 -5.04 27.02
CA LEU A 91 -14.37 -5.64 27.79
C LEU A 91 -13.86 -6.55 28.91
N PHE A 92 -12.81 -7.33 28.66
CA PHE A 92 -12.19 -8.18 29.67
C PHE A 92 -11.57 -7.38 30.82
N ILE A 93 -10.86 -6.29 30.49
CA ILE A 93 -10.25 -5.41 31.49
C ILE A 93 -11.34 -4.73 32.32
N GLU A 94 -12.38 -4.17 31.68
CA GLU A 94 -13.50 -3.54 32.36
C GLU A 94 -14.21 -4.52 33.30
N GLY A 95 -14.53 -5.72 32.83
CA GLY A 95 -15.16 -6.75 33.65
C GLY A 95 -14.30 -7.18 34.85
N SER A 96 -12.98 -7.27 34.66
CA SER A 96 -12.06 -7.61 35.74
C SER A 96 -11.94 -6.49 36.78
N LEU A 97 -11.99 -5.22 36.36
CA LEU A 97 -11.99 -4.08 37.26
C LEU A 97 -13.30 -3.98 38.05
N GLU A 98 -14.45 -4.14 37.37
CA GLU A 98 -15.75 -4.12 38.04
C GLU A 98 -15.89 -5.23 39.09
N GLU A 99 -15.42 -6.44 38.79
CA GLU A 99 -15.49 -7.55 39.75
C GLU A 99 -14.59 -7.29 40.97
N ARG A 100 -13.42 -6.71 40.74
CA ARG A 100 -12.51 -6.33 41.83
C ARG A 100 -13.09 -5.23 42.72
N ASP A 101 -13.76 -4.23 42.14
CA ASP A 101 -14.45 -3.17 42.90
C ASP A 101 -15.64 -3.74 43.71
N ARG A 102 -16.35 -4.73 43.17
CA ARG A 102 -17.41 -5.46 43.89
C ARG A 102 -16.86 -6.23 45.08
N GLU A 103 -15.76 -6.96 44.91
CA GLU A 103 -15.09 -7.68 46.01
C GLU A 103 -14.69 -6.72 47.14
N ASP A 104 -14.07 -5.59 46.80
CA ASP A 104 -13.63 -4.60 47.79
C ASP A 104 -14.82 -3.97 48.53
N THR A 105 -15.91 -3.69 47.83
CA THR A 105 -17.16 -3.22 48.45
C THR A 105 -17.74 -4.26 49.41
N PHE A 106 -17.72 -5.55 49.05
CA PHE A 106 -18.18 -6.62 49.92
C PHE A 106 -17.30 -6.77 51.17
N ARG A 107 -15.98 -6.72 51.01
CA ARG A 107 -15.02 -6.74 52.13
C ARG A 107 -15.28 -5.60 53.12
N LEU A 108 -15.46 -4.37 52.63
CA LEU A 108 -15.76 -3.22 53.48
C LEU A 108 -17.08 -3.37 54.23
N LYS A 109 -18.14 -3.88 53.58
CA LYS A 109 -19.43 -4.16 54.23
C LYS A 109 -19.31 -5.20 55.33
N LEU A 110 -18.54 -6.27 55.11
CA LEU A 110 -18.33 -7.32 56.10
C LEU A 110 -17.60 -6.80 57.34
N LEU A 111 -16.53 -6.01 57.14
CA LEU A 111 -15.78 -5.39 58.23
C LEU A 111 -16.66 -4.44 59.06
N LYS A 112 -17.50 -3.62 58.40
CA LYS A 112 -18.44 -2.73 59.10
C LYS A 112 -19.43 -3.51 59.96
N LYS A 113 -19.98 -4.61 59.43
CA LYS A 113 -20.94 -5.46 60.16
C LYS A 113 -20.30 -6.16 61.36
N GLN A 114 -19.03 -6.54 61.27
CA GLN A 114 -18.29 -7.10 62.41
C GLN A 114 -18.09 -6.06 63.51
N ALA A 115 -17.70 -4.83 63.15
CA ALA A 115 -17.55 -3.74 64.12
C ALA A 115 -18.87 -3.39 64.83
N GLU A 116 -20.00 -3.34 64.10
CA GLU A 116 -21.32 -3.08 64.71
C GLU A 116 -21.75 -4.19 65.69
N ASN A 117 -21.45 -5.46 65.39
CA ASN A 117 -21.78 -6.59 66.26
C ASN A 117 -20.89 -6.69 67.52
N GLU A 118 -19.73 -6.02 67.56
CA GLU A 118 -18.85 -5.95 68.75
C GLU A 118 -19.21 -4.78 69.68
N GLU A 119 -19.98 -3.80 69.19
CA GLU A 119 -20.46 -2.65 69.97
C GLU A 119 -21.81 -2.89 70.67
N ASP A 120 -22.57 -3.92 70.27
CA ASP A 120 -23.80 -4.42 70.91
C ASP A 120 -23.52 -5.53 71.97
#